data_AF-R1GD81-F1
#
_entry.id   AF-R1GD81-F1
#
_cell.length_a   1.000
_cell.length_b   1.000
_cell.length_c   1.000
_cell.angle_alpha   90.00
_cell.angle_beta   90.00
_cell.angle_gamma   90.00
#
_symmetry.space_group_name_H-M   'P 1'
#
loop_
_entity.id
_entity.type
_entity.pdbx_description
1 polymer ?
#
loop_
_entity_poly.entity_id
_entity_poly.type
_entity_poly.pdbx_seq_one_letter_code
_entity_poly.pdbx_strand_id
1 'polypeptide(L)'
;MAREHLDTLGLDREQVRRTLRFHEAYAATALRELESVGPVDENTAFTLRADAASALREAGQWALLLNPMAARRLLRRSGDLFLQLGQAFGMYLELVADRSRFDVEPAMVARALRDASGSREEPAPTADAPNPMPDIRLQQQQQAYLVLAASGIANSEGTVAPRLRPVAKSEDYRFDPLSSSLGEILESSPHRTGVLPVGSLGTPIHRFWAVAEHLFRRRSEDVRGIARHVVAMCRTYEETISLARTNTHLWRNGAAPVDIADLDIAGIATLTARSFGEGALLEALAEVPGGDLSPISRIPVELGTALATGPDDYSSGR
;
A
#
# COMPACT_ATOMS: atom_id res chain seq x y z
N MET A 1 -7.34 9.03 -19.77
CA MET A 1 -6.68 8.85 -18.46
C MET A 1 -5.33 9.57 -18.39
N ALA A 2 -4.19 8.99 -18.81
CA ALA A 2 -2.87 9.61 -18.61
C ALA A 2 -2.74 11.09 -19.02
N ARG A 3 -3.19 11.49 -20.23
CA ARG A 3 -3.12 12.90 -20.69
C ARG A 3 -3.97 13.84 -19.83
N GLU A 4 -5.18 13.41 -19.47
CA GLU A 4 -6.13 14.20 -18.68
C GLU A 4 -5.63 14.43 -17.24
N HIS A 5 -4.98 13.43 -16.64
CA HIS A 5 -4.32 13.57 -15.33
C HIS A 5 -3.20 14.61 -15.37
N LEU A 6 -2.35 14.54 -16.40
CA LEU A 6 -1.26 15.52 -16.58
C LEU A 6 -1.80 16.94 -16.80
N ASP A 7 -2.82 17.10 -17.63
CA ASP A 7 -3.47 18.39 -17.89
C ASP A 7 -4.08 18.97 -16.59
N THR A 8 -4.75 18.12 -15.80
CA THR A 8 -5.35 18.50 -14.51
C THR A 8 -4.29 18.95 -13.49
N LEU A 9 -3.17 18.25 -13.43
CA LEU A 9 -2.02 18.56 -12.57
C LEU A 9 -1.18 19.72 -13.12
N GLY A 10 -1.40 20.14 -14.38
CA GLY A 10 -0.57 21.15 -15.04
C GLY A 10 0.89 20.68 -15.20
N LEU A 11 1.10 19.38 -15.45
CA LEU A 11 2.39 18.76 -15.62
C LEU A 11 2.65 18.43 -17.09
N ASP A 12 3.88 18.65 -17.53
CA ASP A 12 4.31 18.22 -18.85
C ASP A 12 4.73 16.74 -18.85
N ARG A 13 4.46 16.04 -19.95
CA ARG A 13 4.80 14.61 -20.08
C ARG A 13 6.30 14.37 -20.03
N GLU A 14 7.11 15.26 -20.60
CA GLU A 14 8.57 15.13 -20.58
C GLU A 14 9.12 15.47 -19.19
N GLN A 15 8.50 16.40 -18.47
CA GLN A 15 8.80 16.61 -17.05
C GLN A 15 8.62 15.32 -16.24
N VAL A 16 7.46 14.65 -16.34
CA VAL A 16 7.21 13.39 -15.62
C VAL A 16 8.23 12.31 -15.99
N ARG A 17 8.59 12.19 -17.28
CA ARG A 17 9.62 11.24 -17.72
C ARG A 17 11.00 11.53 -17.13
N ARG A 18 11.40 12.81 -17.06
CA ARG A 18 12.68 13.20 -16.48
C ARG A 18 12.74 12.87 -14.99
N THR A 19 11.67 13.18 -14.24
CA THR A 19 11.59 12.85 -12.81
C THR A 19 11.62 11.33 -12.59
N LEU A 20 10.84 10.57 -13.37
CA LEU A 20 10.88 9.10 -13.37
C LEU A 20 12.31 8.56 -13.57
N ARG A 21 12.99 9.01 -14.64
CA ARG A 21 14.36 8.56 -14.95
C ARG A 21 15.36 8.95 -13.86
N PHE A 22 15.19 10.11 -13.24
CA PHE A 22 16.03 10.55 -12.13
C PHE A 22 15.96 9.55 -10.97
N HIS A 23 14.76 9.21 -10.51
CA HIS A 23 14.60 8.25 -9.41
C HIS A 23 15.08 6.84 -9.78
N GLU A 24 14.84 6.36 -11.01
CA GLU A 24 15.40 5.10 -11.49
C GLU A 24 16.94 5.10 -11.48
N ALA A 25 17.56 6.19 -11.93
CA ALA A 25 19.01 6.35 -11.94
C ALA A 25 19.60 6.45 -10.53
N TYR A 26 18.92 7.15 -9.61
CA TYR A 26 19.31 7.24 -8.21
C TYR A 26 19.29 5.86 -7.56
N ALA A 27 18.18 5.12 -7.68
CA ALA A 27 18.08 3.76 -7.15
C ALA A 27 19.15 2.83 -7.72
N ALA A 28 19.41 2.89 -9.03
CA ALA A 28 20.46 2.09 -9.65
C ALA A 28 21.87 2.46 -9.15
N THR A 29 22.08 3.72 -8.77
CA THR A 29 23.37 4.17 -8.20
C THR A 29 23.55 3.63 -6.78
N ALA A 30 22.54 3.77 -5.92
CA ALA A 30 22.57 3.22 -4.56
C ALA A 30 22.80 1.70 -4.54
N LEU A 31 22.16 0.95 -5.45
CA LEU A 31 22.38 -0.50 -5.58
C LEU A 31 23.79 -0.85 -6.08
N ARG A 32 24.33 -0.10 -7.05
CA ARG A 32 25.73 -0.32 -7.51
C ARG A 32 26.73 -0.01 -6.40
N GLU A 33 26.49 1.01 -5.59
CA GLU A 33 27.35 1.31 -4.43
C GLU A 33 27.29 0.16 -3.41
N LEU A 34 26.10 -0.38 -3.15
CA LEU A 34 25.93 -1.56 -2.30
C LEU A 34 26.70 -2.80 -2.81
N GLU A 35 26.74 -3.01 -4.13
CA GLU A 35 27.45 -4.13 -4.77
C GLU A 35 28.97 -3.92 -4.89
N SER A 36 29.44 -2.67 -4.98
CA SER A 36 30.83 -2.34 -5.34
C SER A 36 31.76 -2.13 -4.15
N VAL A 37 31.23 -1.82 -2.96
CA VAL A 37 32.04 -1.44 -1.79
C VAL A 37 32.26 -2.65 -0.87
N GLY A 38 33.03 -3.65 -1.30
CA GLY A 38 33.55 -4.74 -0.44
C GLY A 38 32.57 -5.25 0.64
N PRO A 39 33.05 -5.63 1.84
CA PRO A 39 32.17 -5.73 3.00
C PRO A 39 31.84 -4.33 3.51
N VAL A 40 30.67 -3.81 3.14
CA VAL A 40 30.06 -2.62 3.78
C VAL A 40 29.50 -3.00 5.15
N ASP A 41 29.56 -2.08 6.11
CA ASP A 41 28.90 -2.27 7.40
C ASP A 41 27.37 -2.30 7.25
N GLU A 42 26.69 -2.91 8.21
CA GLU A 42 25.24 -3.13 8.18
C GLU A 42 24.43 -1.83 8.06
N ASN A 43 24.89 -0.72 8.67
CA ASN A 43 24.18 0.55 8.61
C ASN A 43 24.27 1.16 7.21
N THR A 44 25.47 1.17 6.61
CA THR A 44 25.64 1.63 5.23
C THR A 44 24.83 0.78 4.25
N ALA A 45 24.84 -0.54 4.43
CA ALA A 45 24.04 -1.45 3.62
C ALA A 45 22.53 -1.21 3.77
N PHE A 46 22.07 -0.95 5.00
CA PHE A 46 20.68 -0.56 5.28
C PHE A 46 20.32 0.74 4.55
N THR A 47 21.11 1.80 4.71
CA THR A 47 20.86 3.12 4.10
C THR A 47 20.77 3.03 2.57
N LEU A 48 21.76 2.41 1.91
CA LEU A 48 21.76 2.27 0.45
C LEU A 48 20.55 1.49 -0.07
N ARG A 49 20.15 0.43 0.63
CA ARG A 49 18.96 -0.35 0.27
C ARG A 49 17.67 0.44 0.50
N ALA A 50 17.56 1.19 1.59
CA ALA A 50 16.41 2.04 1.90
C ALA A 50 16.25 3.18 0.89
N ASP A 51 17.37 3.79 0.49
CA ASP A 51 17.45 4.81 -0.56
C ASP A 51 16.99 4.26 -1.91
N ALA A 52 17.49 3.09 -2.30
CA ALA A 52 17.06 2.43 -3.52
C ALA A 52 15.57 2.07 -3.51
N ALA A 53 15.07 1.53 -2.39
CA ALA A 53 13.66 1.18 -2.23
C ALA A 53 12.75 2.40 -2.35
N SER A 54 13.11 3.49 -1.66
CA SER A 54 12.34 4.75 -1.66
C SER A 54 12.35 5.42 -3.03
N ALA A 55 13.50 5.46 -3.71
CA ALA A 55 13.58 6.00 -5.06
C ALA A 55 12.79 5.15 -6.07
N LEU A 56 12.80 3.81 -5.97
CA LEU A 56 11.95 2.96 -6.82
C LEU A 56 10.45 3.16 -6.54
N ARG A 57 10.06 3.40 -5.28
CA ARG A 57 8.68 3.76 -4.91
C ARG A 57 8.26 5.05 -5.62
N GLU A 58 9.07 6.09 -5.52
CA GLU A 58 8.82 7.39 -6.16
C GLU A 58 8.79 7.28 -7.68
N ALA A 59 9.74 6.55 -8.27
CA ALA A 59 9.70 6.20 -9.69
C ALA A 59 8.37 5.50 -10.05
N GLY A 60 7.91 4.56 -9.23
CA GLY A 60 6.62 3.88 -9.39
C GLY A 60 5.44 4.87 -9.41
N GLN A 61 5.41 5.84 -8.48
CA GLN A 61 4.37 6.87 -8.42
C GLN A 61 4.33 7.73 -9.69
N TRP A 62 5.48 8.21 -10.16
CA TRP A 62 5.55 8.97 -11.41
C TRP A 62 5.18 8.12 -12.63
N ALA A 63 5.58 6.85 -12.64
CA ALA A 63 5.23 5.92 -13.69
C ALA A 63 3.72 5.67 -13.79
N LEU A 64 2.95 5.75 -12.68
CA LEU A 64 1.50 5.56 -12.71
C LEU A 64 0.81 6.53 -13.66
N LEU A 65 1.28 7.78 -13.72
CA LEU A 65 0.73 8.82 -14.61
C LEU A 65 0.93 8.52 -16.09
N LEU A 66 1.87 7.63 -16.45
CA LEU A 66 2.25 7.36 -17.84
C LEU A 66 1.97 5.93 -18.30
N ASN A 67 2.25 4.95 -17.45
CA ASN A 67 2.24 3.53 -17.77
C ASN A 67 2.10 2.69 -16.48
N PRO A 68 0.87 2.23 -16.14
CA PRO A 68 0.64 1.37 -14.98
C PRO A 68 1.48 0.09 -14.95
N MET A 69 1.85 -0.49 -16.11
CA MET A 69 2.70 -1.68 -16.14
C MET A 69 4.14 -1.39 -15.72
N ALA A 70 4.68 -0.25 -16.13
CA ALA A 70 5.99 0.19 -15.66
C ALA A 70 5.95 0.48 -14.16
N ALA A 71 4.88 1.12 -13.68
CA ALA A 71 4.68 1.38 -12.26
C ALA A 71 4.66 0.09 -11.44
N ARG A 72 3.89 -0.93 -11.84
CA ARG A 72 3.87 -2.23 -11.14
C ARG A 72 5.26 -2.85 -10.99
N ARG A 73 6.06 -2.85 -12.06
CA ARG A 73 7.43 -3.39 -12.01
C ARG A 73 8.30 -2.62 -11.02
N LEU A 74 8.18 -1.29 -10.97
CA LEU A 74 8.96 -0.44 -10.07
C LEU A 74 8.51 -0.60 -8.61
N LEU A 75 7.20 -0.60 -8.36
CA LEU A 75 6.61 -0.81 -7.04
C LEU A 75 6.94 -2.19 -6.47
N ARG A 76 6.96 -3.23 -7.31
CA ARG A 76 7.43 -4.58 -6.93
C ARG A 76 8.89 -4.55 -6.49
N ARG A 77 9.79 -4.06 -7.35
CA ARG A 77 11.22 -3.96 -6.99
C ARG A 77 11.46 -3.12 -5.73
N SER A 78 10.64 -2.10 -5.50
CA SER A 78 10.63 -1.34 -4.24
C SER A 78 10.16 -2.21 -3.07
N GLY A 79 9.06 -2.94 -3.24
CA GLY A 79 8.51 -3.90 -2.30
C GLY A 79 9.52 -4.94 -1.85
N ASP A 80 10.15 -5.64 -2.80
CA ASP A 80 11.24 -6.60 -2.57
C ASP A 80 12.36 -6.02 -1.68
N LEU A 81 12.80 -4.78 -1.95
CA LEU A 81 13.85 -4.14 -1.15
C LEU A 81 13.37 -3.77 0.25
N PHE A 82 12.13 -3.29 0.39
CA PHE A 82 11.53 -3.04 1.71
C PHE A 82 11.35 -4.33 2.52
N LEU A 83 10.99 -5.45 1.88
CA LEU A 83 10.92 -6.76 2.52
C LEU A 83 12.29 -7.23 3.01
N GLN A 84 13.36 -7.01 2.23
CA GLN A 84 14.73 -7.28 2.66
C GLN A 84 15.16 -6.41 3.86
N LEU A 85 14.56 -5.24 4.04
CA LEU A 85 14.73 -4.37 5.22
C LEU A 85 13.77 -4.70 6.37
N GLY A 86 12.95 -5.75 6.20
CA GLY A 86 11.86 -6.11 7.08
C GLY A 86 10.89 -4.98 7.37
N GLN A 87 10.44 -4.30 6.33
CA GLN A 87 9.39 -3.31 6.40
C GLN A 87 8.11 -3.92 5.83
N ALA A 88 7.02 -3.97 6.61
CA ALA A 88 5.72 -4.46 6.16
C ALA A 88 5.14 -3.66 4.99
N PHE A 89 5.59 -2.42 4.81
CA PHE A 89 5.31 -1.63 3.61
C PHE A 89 5.69 -2.37 2.32
N GLY A 90 6.74 -3.20 2.35
CA GLY A 90 7.11 -4.02 1.20
C GLY A 90 6.02 -5.03 0.82
N MET A 91 5.37 -5.67 1.80
CA MET A 91 4.24 -6.58 1.56
C MET A 91 3.07 -5.85 0.92
N TYR A 92 2.77 -4.64 1.40
CA TYR A 92 1.72 -3.81 0.83
C TYR A 92 2.00 -3.43 -0.62
N LEU A 93 3.23 -2.99 -0.93
CA LEU A 93 3.63 -2.62 -2.30
C LEU A 93 3.57 -3.80 -3.27
N GLU A 94 4.08 -4.96 -2.87
CA GLU A 94 4.00 -6.20 -3.64
C GLU A 94 2.54 -6.54 -3.98
N LEU A 95 1.67 -6.53 -2.98
CA LEU A 95 0.25 -6.85 -3.15
C LEU A 95 -0.46 -5.83 -4.05
N VAL A 96 -0.16 -4.53 -3.92
CA VAL A 96 -0.69 -3.49 -4.81
C VAL A 96 -0.18 -3.70 -6.25
N ALA A 97 1.11 -3.96 -6.42
CA ALA A 97 1.73 -4.14 -7.73
C ALA A 97 1.20 -5.37 -8.47
N ASP A 98 1.12 -6.53 -7.83
CA ASP A 98 0.76 -7.78 -8.47
C ASP A 98 0.23 -8.81 -7.47
N ARG A 99 -1.08 -9.07 -7.50
CA ARG A 99 -1.71 -10.09 -6.63
C ARG A 99 -1.32 -11.52 -7.02
N SER A 100 -0.97 -11.77 -8.27
CA SER A 100 -0.77 -13.13 -8.80
C SER A 100 0.58 -13.76 -8.42
N ARG A 101 1.54 -12.93 -7.99
CA ARG A 101 2.93 -13.32 -7.69
C ARG A 101 3.31 -13.07 -6.23
N PHE A 102 2.32 -12.87 -5.38
CA PHE A 102 2.56 -12.63 -3.97
C PHE A 102 2.92 -13.96 -3.27
N ASP A 103 4.19 -14.36 -3.38
CA ASP A 103 4.75 -15.61 -2.83
C ASP A 103 5.15 -15.45 -1.34
N VAL A 104 4.40 -14.66 -0.55
CA VAL A 104 4.62 -14.61 0.90
C VAL A 104 3.76 -15.66 1.55
N GLU A 105 4.38 -16.59 2.27
CA GLU A 105 3.66 -17.61 3.02
C GLU A 105 2.70 -16.96 4.04
N PRO A 106 1.39 -17.30 4.03
CA PRO A 106 0.41 -16.77 4.99
C PRO A 106 0.83 -16.94 6.45
N ALA A 107 1.58 -18.01 6.76
CA ALA A 107 2.13 -18.27 8.08
C ALA A 107 3.11 -17.18 8.55
N MET A 108 3.92 -16.62 7.64
CA MET A 108 4.83 -15.50 7.93
C MET A 108 4.04 -14.24 8.27
N VAL A 109 2.98 -13.94 7.51
CA VAL A 109 2.12 -12.77 7.75
C VAL A 109 1.36 -12.93 9.07
N ALA A 110 0.81 -14.12 9.32
CA ALA A 110 0.16 -14.45 10.59
C ALA A 110 1.10 -14.26 11.79
N ARG A 111 2.38 -14.64 11.64
CA ARG A 111 3.40 -14.41 12.66
C ARG A 111 3.66 -12.92 12.88
N ALA A 112 3.85 -12.14 11.80
CA ALA A 112 4.07 -10.69 11.91
C ALA A 112 2.88 -9.99 12.60
N LEU A 113 1.64 -10.43 12.34
CA LEU A 113 0.45 -9.91 13.01
C LEU A 113 0.44 -10.20 14.52
N ARG A 114 0.83 -11.42 14.93
CA ARG A 114 0.95 -11.77 16.36
C ARG A 114 2.07 -11.01 17.07
N ASP A 115 3.19 -10.82 16.38
CA ASP A 115 4.29 -10.00 16.91
C ASP A 115 3.83 -8.53 17.08
N ALA A 116 3.03 -8.00 16.14
CA ALA A 116 2.45 -6.65 16.21
C ALA A 116 1.36 -6.48 17.29
N SER A 117 0.54 -7.51 17.54
CA SER A 117 -0.50 -7.46 18.58
C SER A 117 0.08 -7.55 20.00
N GLY A 118 1.36 -7.91 20.14
CA GLY A 118 1.98 -8.14 21.44
C GLY A 118 1.47 -9.40 22.14
N SER A 119 0.73 -10.27 21.45
CA SER A 119 0.14 -11.52 21.99
C SER A 119 1.18 -12.61 22.26
N ARG A 120 2.47 -12.30 22.15
CA ARG A 120 3.57 -13.24 22.30
C ARG A 120 4.32 -12.99 23.62
N GLU A 121 4.14 -13.88 24.58
CA GLU A 121 5.12 -14.17 25.65
C GLU A 121 6.12 -15.20 25.09
N GLU A 122 7.10 -14.83 24.28
CA GLU A 122 8.16 -15.78 23.88
C GLU A 122 9.57 -15.19 24.04
N PRO A 123 10.58 -16.07 24.19
CA PRO A 123 11.91 -15.73 24.65
C PRO A 123 12.61 -14.77 23.67
N ALA A 124 13.56 -14.03 24.20
CA ALA A 124 14.45 -13.17 23.42
C ALA A 124 14.92 -13.90 22.13
N PRO A 125 15.00 -13.19 20.99
CA PRO A 125 15.46 -13.78 19.74
C PRO A 125 16.77 -14.52 19.98
N THR A 126 16.82 -15.81 19.63
CA THR A 126 18.08 -16.54 19.52
C THR A 126 18.98 -15.76 18.56
N ALA A 127 20.21 -15.49 18.96
CA ALA A 127 21.16 -14.63 18.22
C ALA A 127 21.34 -14.98 16.73
N ASP A 128 20.97 -16.20 16.32
CA ASP A 128 21.14 -16.72 14.97
C ASP A 128 19.90 -16.63 14.07
N ALA A 129 18.76 -16.15 14.58
CA ALA A 129 17.58 -15.90 13.75
C ALA A 129 17.53 -14.41 13.43
N PRO A 130 17.98 -13.96 12.24
CA PRO A 130 17.81 -12.57 11.83
C PRO A 130 16.31 -12.32 11.79
N ASN A 131 15.79 -11.63 12.80
CA ASN A 131 14.44 -11.10 12.75
C ASN A 131 14.49 -9.98 11.72
N PRO A 132 13.94 -10.16 10.51
CA PRO A 132 14.22 -9.23 9.42
C PRO A 132 13.62 -7.85 9.70
N MET A 133 12.58 -7.79 10.54
CA MET A 133 11.88 -6.55 10.87
C MET A 133 12.37 -5.95 12.19
N PRO A 134 12.79 -4.67 12.24
CA PRO A 134 12.90 -3.94 13.50
C PRO A 134 11.55 -4.00 14.25
N ASP A 135 11.55 -3.90 15.58
CA ASP A 135 10.36 -4.18 16.41
C ASP A 135 9.09 -3.48 15.88
N ILE A 136 8.22 -4.26 15.24
CA ILE A 136 7.04 -3.75 14.52
C ILE A 136 6.04 -3.11 15.49
N ARG A 137 6.08 -3.49 16.77
CA ARG A 137 5.24 -2.92 17.83
C ARG A 137 5.48 -1.42 18.01
N LEU A 138 6.69 -0.95 17.67
CA LEU A 138 7.09 0.44 17.77
C LEU A 138 6.88 1.23 16.47
N GLN A 139 6.45 0.58 15.38
CA GLN A 139 6.37 1.15 14.04
C GLN A 139 4.92 1.17 13.55
N GLN A 140 4.14 2.16 13.99
CA GLN A 140 2.69 2.20 13.75
C GLN A 140 2.35 2.27 12.25
N GLN A 141 3.15 2.99 11.46
CA GLN A 141 3.01 3.02 10.00
C GLN A 141 3.20 1.62 9.38
N GLN A 142 4.18 0.85 9.84
CA GLN A 142 4.39 -0.52 9.36
C GLN A 142 3.23 -1.44 9.74
N GLN A 143 2.65 -1.27 10.93
CA GLN A 143 1.47 -2.03 11.32
C GLN A 143 0.26 -1.71 10.44
N ALA A 144 0.05 -0.44 10.06
CA ALA A 144 -1.02 -0.03 9.15
C ALA A 144 -0.90 -0.72 7.77
N TYR A 145 0.32 -0.78 7.23
CA TYR A 145 0.57 -1.49 5.98
C TYR A 145 0.44 -3.01 6.12
N LEU A 146 0.87 -3.57 7.25
CA LEU A 146 0.73 -5.00 7.53
C LEU A 146 -0.75 -5.41 7.55
N VAL A 147 -1.63 -4.69 8.24
CA VAL A 147 -3.05 -5.05 8.30
C VAL A 147 -3.75 -4.91 6.95
N LEU A 148 -3.39 -3.90 6.14
CA LEU A 148 -3.91 -3.78 4.77
C LEU A 148 -3.46 -4.94 3.88
N ALA A 149 -2.17 -5.28 3.93
CA ALA A 149 -1.63 -6.40 3.17
C ALA A 149 -2.28 -7.72 3.58
N ALA A 150 -2.34 -7.99 4.89
CA ALA A 150 -2.98 -9.18 5.45
C ALA A 150 -4.45 -9.33 5.03
N SER A 151 -5.23 -8.24 5.10
CA SER A 151 -6.63 -8.26 4.63
C SER A 151 -6.74 -8.58 3.15
N GLY A 152 -5.86 -8.04 2.30
CA GLY A 152 -5.87 -8.36 0.88
C GLY A 152 -5.42 -9.79 0.56
N ILE A 153 -4.50 -10.37 1.35
CA ILE A 153 -4.04 -11.77 1.20
C ILE A 153 -5.12 -12.75 1.64
N ALA A 154 -5.73 -12.54 2.82
CA ALA A 154 -6.83 -13.37 3.32
C ALA A 154 -7.98 -13.46 2.31
N ASN A 155 -8.20 -12.39 1.55
CA ASN A 155 -9.21 -12.35 0.47
C ASN A 155 -8.81 -13.13 -0.78
N SER A 156 -7.51 -13.35 -1.00
CA SER A 156 -7.00 -13.95 -2.23
C SER A 156 -7.06 -15.45 -2.29
N GLU A 157 -6.96 -16.11 -1.14
CA GLU A 157 -6.91 -17.56 -1.04
C GLU A 157 -8.30 -18.22 -0.99
N GLY A 158 -9.37 -17.42 -1.17
CA GLY A 158 -10.74 -17.90 -0.98
C GLY A 158 -11.05 -18.27 0.48
N THR A 159 -10.20 -17.82 1.41
CA THR A 159 -10.35 -18.11 2.83
C THR A 159 -11.62 -17.44 3.33
N VAL A 160 -12.58 -18.27 3.74
CA VAL A 160 -13.84 -17.78 4.29
C VAL A 160 -13.51 -17.12 5.61
N ALA A 161 -13.67 -15.80 5.68
CA ALA A 161 -13.46 -15.05 6.91
C ALA A 161 -14.22 -15.75 8.06
N PRO A 162 -13.56 -16.18 9.15
CA PRO A 162 -14.26 -16.59 10.33
C PRO A 162 -15.14 -15.41 10.72
N ARG A 163 -16.44 -15.65 10.88
CA ARG A 163 -17.33 -14.64 11.46
C ARG A 163 -16.62 -14.12 12.70
N LEU A 164 -16.46 -12.79 12.82
CA LEU A 164 -15.80 -12.08 13.92
C LEU A 164 -16.55 -12.22 15.28
N ARG A 165 -17.13 -13.42 15.54
CA ARG A 165 -17.80 -13.89 16.76
C ARG A 165 -17.77 -15.44 16.81
N PRO A 166 -17.67 -16.04 18.01
CA PRO A 166 -17.20 -17.41 18.19
C PRO A 166 -18.17 -18.42 17.60
N VAL A 167 -17.73 -19.21 16.62
CA VAL A 167 -18.45 -20.40 16.20
C VAL A 167 -18.14 -21.49 17.21
N ALA A 168 -19.16 -21.80 18.01
CA ALA A 168 -19.22 -23.02 18.78
C ALA A 168 -19.05 -24.23 17.85
N LYS A 169 -18.08 -25.07 18.18
CA LYS A 169 -18.07 -26.53 17.98
C LYS A 169 -18.51 -27.05 16.60
N SER A 170 -17.76 -26.72 15.56
CA SER A 170 -17.75 -27.50 14.31
C SER A 170 -16.34 -28.04 14.12
N GLU A 171 -16.18 -29.36 14.22
CA GLU A 171 -14.89 -30.08 14.19
C GLU A 171 -14.18 -30.05 12.82
N ASP A 172 -14.81 -29.46 11.79
CA ASP A 172 -14.27 -29.38 10.43
C ASP A 172 -13.68 -28.00 10.05
N TYR A 173 -13.65 -27.04 10.98
CA TYR A 173 -13.05 -25.73 10.71
C TYR A 173 -11.52 -25.84 10.72
N ARG A 174 -10.91 -25.96 9.54
CA ARG A 174 -9.45 -25.77 9.39
C ARG A 174 -9.12 -24.37 9.91
N PHE A 175 -8.40 -24.33 11.02
CA PHE A 175 -7.88 -23.10 11.62
C PHE A 175 -6.99 -22.41 10.58
N ASP A 176 -7.42 -21.26 10.06
CA ASP A 176 -6.56 -20.38 9.26
C ASP A 176 -5.83 -19.41 10.19
N PRO A 177 -4.52 -19.60 10.43
CA PRO A 177 -3.75 -18.75 11.32
C PRO A 177 -3.75 -17.29 10.90
N LEU A 178 -3.81 -17.00 9.60
CA LEU A 178 -3.82 -15.64 9.09
C LEU A 178 -5.11 -14.92 9.49
N SER A 179 -6.27 -15.49 9.14
CA SER A 179 -7.56 -14.91 9.49
C SER A 179 -7.76 -14.77 11.00
N SER A 180 -7.30 -15.74 11.80
CA SER A 180 -7.38 -15.64 13.26
C SER A 180 -6.53 -14.49 13.82
N SER A 181 -5.25 -14.40 13.43
CA SER A 181 -4.36 -13.33 13.90
C SER A 181 -4.78 -11.94 13.37
N LEU A 182 -5.31 -11.87 12.15
CA LEU A 182 -5.85 -10.63 11.59
C LEU A 182 -7.13 -10.18 12.31
N GLY A 183 -8.04 -11.11 12.59
CA GLY A 183 -9.24 -10.81 13.38
C GLY A 183 -8.90 -10.27 14.78
N GLU A 184 -7.95 -10.91 15.46
CA GLU A 184 -7.50 -10.49 16.79
C GLU A 184 -6.93 -9.05 16.79
N ILE A 185 -6.00 -8.73 15.88
CA ILE A 185 -5.40 -7.39 15.84
C ILE A 185 -6.38 -6.31 15.39
N LEU A 186 -7.33 -6.61 14.50
CA LEU A 186 -8.36 -5.66 14.08
C LEU A 186 -9.34 -5.35 15.22
N GLU A 187 -9.64 -6.32 16.08
CA GLU A 187 -10.57 -6.14 17.20
C GLU A 187 -9.93 -5.46 18.42
N SER A 188 -8.70 -5.85 18.75
CA SER A 188 -8.06 -5.51 20.03
C SER A 188 -7.02 -4.38 19.96
N SER A 189 -6.52 -4.02 18.77
CA SER A 189 -5.47 -3.02 18.64
C SER A 189 -5.94 -1.63 19.06
N PRO A 190 -5.12 -0.86 19.81
CA PRO A 190 -5.41 0.54 20.14
C PRO A 190 -5.48 1.44 18.89
N HIS A 191 -4.94 1.01 17.75
CA HIS A 191 -4.97 1.77 16.51
C HIS A 191 -6.37 1.89 15.89
N ARG A 192 -7.32 1.04 16.29
CA ARG A 192 -8.73 1.13 15.86
C ARG A 192 -9.39 2.47 16.19
N THR A 193 -8.96 3.15 17.25
CA THR A 193 -9.40 4.49 17.62
C THR A 193 -8.25 5.50 17.63
N GLY A 194 -7.07 5.10 17.14
CA GLY A 194 -5.86 5.89 17.15
C GLY A 194 -5.90 7.05 16.13
N VAL A 195 -5.24 8.15 16.49
CA VAL A 195 -5.16 9.36 15.65
C VAL A 195 -3.74 9.67 15.18
N LEU A 196 -2.80 8.75 15.40
CA LEU A 196 -1.43 8.91 14.92
C LEU A 196 -1.42 9.05 13.38
N PRO A 197 -0.70 10.04 12.84
CA PRO A 197 -0.62 10.25 11.40
C PRO A 197 0.21 9.14 10.73
N VAL A 198 -0.25 8.68 9.57
CA VAL A 198 0.41 7.69 8.72
C VAL A 198 0.42 8.19 7.27
N GLY A 199 1.52 7.94 6.56
CA GLY A 199 1.67 8.34 5.17
C GLY A 199 1.94 9.84 4.98
N SER A 200 2.10 10.26 3.72
CA SER A 200 2.46 11.65 3.38
C SER A 200 1.34 12.66 3.62
N LEU A 201 0.08 12.20 3.62
CA LEU A 201 -1.09 13.04 3.95
C LEU A 201 -1.36 13.16 5.45
N GLY A 202 -0.56 12.48 6.30
CA GLY A 202 -0.82 12.42 7.74
C GLY A 202 -2.16 11.78 8.09
N THR A 203 -2.58 10.79 7.30
CA THR A 203 -3.87 10.12 7.45
C THR A 203 -3.93 9.42 8.81
N PRO A 204 -4.97 9.65 9.64
CA PRO A 204 -5.08 9.00 10.93
C PRO A 204 -5.11 7.47 10.81
N ILE A 205 -4.30 6.79 11.62
CA ILE A 205 -4.11 5.32 11.57
C ILE A 205 -5.41 4.50 11.65
N HIS A 206 -6.41 4.96 12.40
CA HIS A 206 -7.71 4.26 12.49
C HIS A 206 -8.40 4.10 11.13
N ARG A 207 -8.12 4.96 10.15
CA ARG A 207 -8.68 4.84 8.80
C ARG A 207 -8.10 3.62 8.07
N PHE A 208 -6.80 3.38 8.22
CA PHE A 208 -6.16 2.19 7.67
C PHE A 208 -6.73 0.92 8.31
N TRP A 209 -6.95 0.94 9.64
CA TRP A 209 -7.62 -0.15 10.36
C TRP A 209 -9.05 -0.39 9.85
N ALA A 210 -9.86 0.66 9.72
CA ALA A 210 -11.23 0.53 9.24
C ALA A 210 -11.30 0.00 7.80
N VAL A 211 -10.41 0.46 6.91
CA VAL A 211 -10.28 -0.06 5.56
C VAL A 211 -9.85 -1.53 5.58
N ALA A 212 -8.86 -1.91 6.39
CA ALA A 212 -8.43 -3.30 6.54
C ALA A 212 -9.58 -4.20 7.06
N GLU A 213 -10.37 -3.72 8.02
CA GLU A 213 -11.54 -4.42 8.57
C GLU A 213 -12.64 -4.63 7.51
N HIS A 214 -12.94 -3.61 6.71
CA HIS A 214 -13.89 -3.72 5.60
C HIS A 214 -13.39 -4.66 4.49
N LEU A 215 -12.10 -4.56 4.14
CA LEU A 215 -11.47 -5.48 3.20
C LEU A 215 -11.54 -6.92 3.71
N PHE A 216 -11.28 -7.17 4.99
CA PHE A 216 -11.31 -8.51 5.57
C PHE A 216 -12.72 -9.12 5.62
N ARG A 217 -13.76 -8.32 5.92
CA ARG A 217 -15.15 -8.80 6.02
C ARG A 217 -15.83 -9.08 4.69
N ARG A 218 -15.53 -8.28 3.66
CA ARG A 218 -16.05 -8.39 2.29
C ARG A 218 -17.58 -8.47 2.13
N ARG A 219 -18.34 -7.81 2.99
CA ARG A 219 -19.79 -7.70 2.77
C ARG A 219 -20.07 -6.66 1.70
N SER A 220 -21.21 -6.77 1.02
CA SER A 220 -21.61 -5.81 -0.03
C SER A 220 -21.62 -4.37 0.45
N GLU A 221 -21.91 -4.13 1.73
CA GLU A 221 -21.93 -2.80 2.35
C GLU A 221 -20.54 -2.27 2.73
N ASP A 222 -19.52 -3.13 2.79
CA ASP A 222 -18.17 -2.75 3.22
C ASP A 222 -17.47 -1.84 2.20
N VAL A 223 -17.77 -1.99 0.89
CA VAL A 223 -17.23 -1.10 -0.16
C VAL A 223 -17.63 0.36 0.09
N ARG A 224 -18.85 0.62 0.60
CA ARG A 224 -19.30 1.96 0.98
C ARG A 224 -18.55 2.49 2.20
N GLY A 225 -18.18 1.62 3.14
CA GLY A 225 -17.32 1.96 4.28
C GLY A 225 -15.93 2.43 3.81
N ILE A 226 -15.31 1.67 2.92
CA ILE A 226 -14.01 2.01 2.31
C ILE A 226 -14.12 3.33 1.53
N ALA A 227 -15.16 3.49 0.71
CA ALA A 227 -15.39 4.69 -0.09
C ALA A 227 -15.41 5.97 0.76
N ARG A 228 -16.03 5.95 1.95
CA ARG A 228 -16.01 7.10 2.88
C ARG A 228 -14.59 7.48 3.31
N HIS A 229 -13.75 6.49 3.61
CA HIS A 229 -12.36 6.75 4.00
C HIS A 229 -11.53 7.27 2.83
N VAL A 230 -11.71 6.68 1.64
CA VAL A 230 -11.04 7.11 0.40
C VAL A 230 -11.42 8.55 0.05
N VAL A 231 -12.71 8.91 0.07
CA VAL A 231 -13.16 10.29 -0.20
C VAL A 231 -12.51 11.28 0.77
N ALA A 232 -12.45 10.94 2.05
CA ALA A 232 -11.85 11.80 3.04
C ALA A 232 -10.32 11.94 2.88
N MET A 233 -9.62 10.92 2.37
CA MET A 233 -8.19 11.01 2.01
C MET A 233 -8.00 11.82 0.72
N CYS A 234 -8.86 11.64 -0.29
CA CYS A 234 -8.79 12.35 -1.57
C CYS A 234 -8.90 13.88 -1.37
N ARG A 235 -9.77 14.33 -0.45
CA ARG A 235 -9.87 15.76 -0.10
C ARG A 235 -8.57 16.32 0.45
N THR A 236 -7.94 15.62 1.41
CA THR A 236 -6.64 16.02 1.96
C THR A 236 -5.54 15.99 0.90
N TYR A 237 -5.59 15.02 -0.01
CA TYR A 237 -4.71 14.97 -1.18
C TYR A 237 -4.89 16.20 -2.08
N GLU A 238 -6.11 16.59 -2.41
CA GLU A 238 -6.36 17.78 -3.23
C GLU A 238 -5.86 19.07 -2.56
N GLU A 239 -6.09 19.24 -1.25
CA GLU A 239 -5.57 20.37 -0.50
C GLU A 239 -4.02 20.42 -0.57
N THR A 240 -3.39 19.27 -0.37
CA THR A 240 -1.92 19.11 -0.38
C THR A 240 -1.34 19.41 -1.77
N ILE A 241 -1.93 18.86 -2.82
CA ILE A 241 -1.51 19.09 -4.21
C ILE A 241 -1.76 20.54 -4.63
N SER A 242 -2.91 21.11 -4.28
CA SER A 242 -3.23 22.51 -4.60
C SER A 242 -2.25 23.46 -3.94
N LEU A 243 -1.89 23.22 -2.67
CA LEU A 243 -0.87 23.99 -1.98
C LEU A 243 0.51 23.83 -2.62
N ALA A 244 0.94 22.61 -2.93
CA ALA A 244 2.22 22.33 -3.57
C ALA A 244 2.36 23.04 -4.94
N ARG A 245 1.26 23.10 -5.71
CA ARG A 245 1.20 23.78 -7.00
C ARG A 245 1.40 25.29 -6.92
N THR A 246 1.15 25.92 -5.77
CA THR A 246 1.41 27.36 -5.59
C THR A 246 2.90 27.69 -5.71
N ASN A 247 3.78 26.77 -5.29
CA ASN A 247 5.21 26.86 -5.56
C ASN A 247 5.50 26.33 -6.98
N THR A 248 5.25 27.19 -7.97
CA THR A 248 5.40 26.84 -9.39
C THR A 248 6.80 26.38 -9.76
N HIS A 249 7.84 26.83 -9.04
CA HIS A 249 9.22 26.41 -9.28
C HIS A 249 9.41 24.93 -8.90
N LEU A 250 9.08 24.55 -7.67
CA LEU A 250 9.21 23.14 -7.25
C LEU A 250 8.26 22.23 -8.03
N TRP A 251 7.03 22.69 -8.27
CA TRP A 251 6.03 21.91 -9.01
C TRP A 251 6.47 21.59 -10.45
N ARG A 252 6.93 22.59 -11.22
CA ARG A 252 7.38 22.42 -12.61
C ARG A 252 8.70 21.66 -12.76
N ASN A 253 9.41 21.45 -11.67
CA ASN A 253 10.61 20.61 -11.65
C ASN A 253 10.35 19.21 -11.07
N GLY A 254 9.10 18.90 -10.68
CA GLY A 254 8.75 17.63 -10.03
C GLY A 254 9.47 17.44 -8.70
N ALA A 255 9.82 18.54 -8.03
CA ALA A 255 10.59 18.58 -6.79
C ALA A 255 9.74 19.07 -5.59
N ALA A 256 8.43 19.22 -5.78
CA ALA A 256 7.54 19.53 -4.68
C ALA A 256 7.48 18.33 -3.70
N PRO A 257 7.55 18.56 -2.38
CA PRO A 257 7.63 17.49 -1.38
C PRO A 257 6.25 16.87 -1.11
N VAL A 258 5.60 16.38 -2.15
CA VAL A 258 4.27 15.74 -2.10
C VAL A 258 4.25 14.51 -2.99
N ASP A 259 3.47 13.51 -2.58
CA ASP A 259 3.25 12.32 -3.40
C ASP A 259 2.31 12.66 -4.57
N ILE A 260 2.84 12.71 -5.79
CA ILE A 260 2.04 13.07 -6.99
C ILE A 260 0.90 12.07 -7.26
N ALA A 261 1.16 10.79 -6.97
CA ALA A 261 0.22 9.70 -7.00
C ALA A 261 0.29 9.04 -5.61
N ASP A 262 -0.62 9.44 -4.74
CA ASP A 262 -0.66 8.94 -3.36
C ASP A 262 -0.88 7.43 -3.37
N LEU A 263 0.13 6.67 -2.91
CA LEU A 263 0.09 5.21 -2.94
C LEU A 263 -0.84 4.64 -1.89
N ASP A 264 -1.12 5.36 -0.81
CA ASP A 264 -2.05 4.87 0.20
C ASP A 264 -3.47 4.86 -0.41
N ILE A 265 -3.88 5.94 -1.06
CA ILE A 265 -5.17 6.02 -1.77
C ILE A 265 -5.20 5.06 -2.95
N ALA A 266 -4.19 5.11 -3.84
CA ALA A 266 -4.15 4.29 -5.04
C ALA A 266 -4.09 2.79 -4.70
N GLY A 267 -3.34 2.40 -3.68
CA GLY A 267 -3.25 1.02 -3.23
C GLY A 267 -4.55 0.55 -2.57
N ILE A 268 -5.20 1.36 -1.73
CA ILE A 268 -6.54 1.03 -1.19
C ILE A 268 -7.56 0.86 -2.33
N ALA A 269 -7.57 1.76 -3.31
CA ALA A 269 -8.43 1.65 -4.49
C ALA A 269 -8.12 0.38 -5.29
N THR A 270 -6.84 0.04 -5.48
CA THR A 270 -6.40 -1.20 -6.14
C THR A 270 -6.93 -2.44 -5.42
N LEU A 271 -6.72 -2.54 -4.10
CA LEU A 271 -7.15 -3.67 -3.29
C LEU A 271 -8.68 -3.80 -3.25
N THR A 272 -9.37 -2.67 -3.21
CA THR A 272 -10.85 -2.61 -3.19
C THR A 272 -11.42 -3.03 -4.53
N ALA A 273 -10.91 -2.49 -5.64
CA ALA A 273 -11.34 -2.87 -6.98
C ALA A 273 -11.10 -4.37 -7.26
N ARG A 274 -9.97 -4.95 -6.78
CA ARG A 274 -9.72 -6.40 -6.88
C ARG A 274 -10.62 -7.24 -5.96
N SER A 275 -11.12 -6.68 -4.87
CA SER A 275 -11.94 -7.41 -3.89
C SER A 275 -13.43 -7.36 -4.22
N PHE A 276 -13.91 -6.23 -4.73
CA PHE A 276 -15.33 -5.94 -4.93
C PHE A 276 -15.70 -5.62 -6.40
N GLY A 277 -14.71 -5.41 -7.27
CA GLY A 277 -14.90 -4.92 -8.63
C GLY A 277 -14.76 -3.40 -8.73
N GLU A 278 -14.20 -2.93 -9.86
CA GLU A 278 -14.05 -1.50 -10.16
C GLU A 278 -15.40 -0.76 -10.15
N GLY A 279 -16.42 -1.34 -10.79
CA GLY A 279 -17.77 -0.74 -10.84
C GLY A 279 -18.37 -0.51 -9.45
N ALA A 280 -18.26 -1.48 -8.55
CA ALA A 280 -18.76 -1.37 -7.18
C ALA A 280 -18.04 -0.27 -6.38
N LEU A 281 -16.72 -0.12 -6.57
CA LEU A 281 -15.95 0.97 -5.95
C LEU A 281 -16.41 2.33 -6.48
N LEU A 282 -16.54 2.49 -7.80
CA LEU A 282 -16.93 3.76 -8.41
C LEU A 282 -18.36 4.17 -8.04
N GLU A 283 -19.29 3.20 -8.01
CA GLU A 283 -20.66 3.42 -7.54
C GLU A 283 -20.67 3.85 -6.07
N ALA A 284 -19.96 3.11 -5.20
CA ALA A 284 -19.89 3.44 -3.77
C ALA A 284 -19.25 4.81 -3.51
N LEU A 285 -18.25 5.21 -4.30
CA LEU A 285 -17.65 6.55 -4.24
C LEU A 285 -18.69 7.62 -4.59
N ALA A 286 -19.48 7.43 -5.64
CA ALA A 286 -20.51 8.39 -6.05
C ALA A 286 -21.64 8.56 -5.01
N GLU A 287 -21.95 7.52 -4.23
CA GLU A 287 -23.04 7.52 -3.26
C GLU A 287 -22.68 8.15 -1.90
N VAL A 288 -21.41 8.18 -1.52
CA VAL A 288 -21.01 8.69 -0.19
C VAL A 288 -21.00 10.23 -0.18
N PRO A 289 -21.31 10.87 0.96
CA PRO A 289 -21.22 12.33 1.06
C PRO A 289 -19.83 12.84 0.68
N GLY A 290 -19.75 13.72 -0.30
CA GLY A 290 -18.47 14.20 -0.84
C GLY A 290 -17.85 13.34 -1.94
N GLY A 291 -18.60 12.37 -2.44
CA GLY A 291 -18.24 11.51 -3.56
C GLY A 291 -18.07 12.20 -4.90
N ASP A 292 -18.50 13.46 -5.00
CA ASP A 292 -18.24 14.37 -6.12
C ASP A 292 -16.79 14.88 -6.11
N LEU A 293 -15.85 13.94 -6.18
CA LEU A 293 -14.42 14.24 -6.17
C LEU A 293 -14.07 15.19 -7.31
N SER A 294 -13.28 16.22 -6.98
CA SER A 294 -12.71 17.10 -7.99
C SER A 294 -11.81 16.32 -8.96
N PRO A 295 -11.52 16.89 -10.14
CA PRO A 295 -10.56 16.29 -11.08
C PRO A 295 -9.19 15.98 -10.46
N ILE A 296 -8.72 16.74 -9.47
CA ILE A 296 -7.46 16.47 -8.76
C ILE A 296 -7.66 15.30 -7.81
N SER A 297 -8.66 15.40 -6.93
CA SER A 297 -8.98 14.39 -5.90
C SER A 297 -9.19 12.98 -6.46
N ARG A 298 -9.73 12.85 -7.68
CA ARG A 298 -10.01 11.54 -8.29
C ARG A 298 -8.77 10.82 -8.84
N ILE A 299 -7.65 11.52 -9.06
CA ILE A 299 -6.47 10.96 -9.74
C ILE A 299 -5.95 9.69 -9.05
N PRO A 300 -5.68 9.67 -7.72
CA PRO A 300 -5.13 8.46 -7.09
C PRO A 300 -6.08 7.26 -7.17
N VAL A 301 -7.39 7.49 -7.12
CA VAL A 301 -8.40 6.43 -7.29
C VAL A 301 -8.33 5.83 -8.70
N GLU A 302 -8.35 6.67 -9.73
CA GLU A 302 -8.28 6.22 -11.14
C GLU A 302 -6.96 5.50 -11.46
N LEU A 303 -5.86 5.96 -10.86
CA LEU A 303 -4.57 5.26 -10.96
C LEU A 303 -4.62 3.89 -10.26
N GLY A 304 -5.29 3.82 -9.10
CA GLY A 304 -5.51 2.57 -8.38
C GLY A 304 -6.40 1.58 -9.12
N THR A 305 -7.49 2.01 -9.76
CA THR A 305 -8.32 1.11 -10.56
C THR A 305 -7.59 0.63 -11.81
N ALA A 306 -6.79 1.48 -12.45
CA ALA A 306 -5.89 1.07 -13.54
C ALA A 306 -4.81 0.07 -13.08
N LEU A 307 -4.35 0.17 -11.83
CA LEU A 307 -3.48 -0.84 -11.20
C LEU A 307 -4.21 -2.13 -10.86
N ALA A 308 -5.53 -2.14 -10.72
CA ALA A 308 -6.31 -3.36 -10.47
C ALA A 308 -6.47 -4.21 -11.75
N THR A 309 -6.76 -3.57 -12.89
CA THR A 309 -7.18 -4.18 -14.17
C THR A 309 -6.01 -4.60 -15.07
N GLY A 310 -5.08 -5.40 -14.55
CA GLY A 310 -3.88 -5.82 -15.29
C GLY A 310 -4.13 -6.47 -16.65
N PRO A 311 -3.08 -6.61 -17.49
CA PRO A 311 -3.18 -7.15 -18.85
C PRO A 311 -3.79 -8.56 -18.94
N ASP A 312 -3.94 -9.26 -17.82
CA ASP A 312 -4.59 -10.57 -17.74
C ASP A 312 -6.06 -10.54 -18.21
N ASP A 313 -6.74 -9.39 -18.17
CA ASP A 313 -8.13 -9.23 -18.62
C ASP A 313 -8.30 -8.92 -20.12
N TYR A 314 -7.21 -8.68 -20.87
CA TYR A 314 -7.30 -8.48 -22.33
C TYR A 314 -7.15 -9.78 -23.15
N SER A 315 -6.85 -10.91 -22.50
CA SER A 315 -6.69 -12.22 -23.15
C SER A 315 -7.94 -13.11 -23.18
N SER A 316 -9.04 -12.72 -22.54
CA SER A 316 -10.28 -13.52 -22.48
C SER A 316 -11.43 -12.99 -23.35
N GLY A 317 -11.18 -11.98 -24.18
CA GLY A 317 -12.18 -11.37 -25.07
C GLY A 317 -11.72 -11.26 -26.53
N ARG A 318 -11.52 -12.40 -27.21
CA ARG A 318 -11.58 -12.51 -28.68
C ARG A 318 -12.23 -13.81 -29.09
#